data_AF-A0AAN0RR24-F1
#
_entry.id   AF-A0AAN0RR24-F1
#
_cell.length_a   1.000
_cell.length_b   1.000
_cell.length_c   1.000
_cell.angle_alpha   90.00
_cell.angle_beta   90.00
_cell.angle_gamma   90.00
#
_symmetry.space_group_name_H-M   'P 1'
#
loop_
_entity.id
_entity.type
_entity.pdbx_description
1 polymer ?
#
loop_
_entity_poly.entity_id
_entity_poly.type
_entity_poly.pdbx_seq_one_letter_code
_entity_poly.pdbx_strand_id
1 'polypeptide(L)'
;MNALEFVYFVLHVVLCVAVGWLLCLRGQPRVWRVVLGMIQFGALWNLTGLIWLGYSTVWPGEPIITGGFCLVAVGMIFFKQKLVTRRAS
;
A
#
# COMPACT_ATOMS: atom_id res chain seq x y z
N MET A 1 9.96 -19.44 6.46
CA MET A 1 9.30 -18.48 5.56
C MET A 1 9.73 -18.82 4.14
N ASN A 2 8.79 -19.18 3.28
CA ASN A 2 9.07 -19.58 1.89
C ASN A 2 9.35 -18.36 1.01
N ALA A 3 9.97 -18.56 -0.16
CA ALA A 3 10.33 -17.45 -1.05
C ALA A 3 9.13 -16.56 -1.42
N LEU A 4 7.96 -17.16 -1.63
CA LEU A 4 6.72 -16.46 -1.96
C LEU A 4 6.23 -15.58 -0.79
N GLU A 5 6.27 -16.11 0.43
CA GLU A 5 5.94 -15.37 1.66
C GLU A 5 6.92 -14.21 1.88
N PHE A 6 8.21 -14.41 1.62
CA PHE A 6 9.23 -13.36 1.72
C PHE A 6 8.97 -12.23 0.73
N VAL A 7 8.67 -12.55 -0.54
CA VAL A 7 8.32 -11.53 -1.54
C VAL A 7 7.05 -10.79 -1.12
N TYR A 8 6.03 -11.51 -0.67
CA TYR A 8 4.77 -10.93 -0.21
C TYR A 8 4.96 -9.99 0.99
N PHE A 9 5.79 -10.39 1.95
CA PHE A 9 6.21 -9.57 3.09
C PHE A 9 6.89 -8.28 2.64
N VAL A 10 7.90 -8.38 1.77
CA VAL A 10 8.64 -7.21 1.26
C VAL A 10 7.69 -6.25 0.54
N LEU A 11 6.78 -6.77 -0.30
CA LEU A 11 5.79 -5.94 -0.99
C LEU A 11 4.88 -5.19 0.00
N HIS A 12 4.44 -5.84 1.07
CA HIS A 12 3.62 -5.19 2.09
C HIS A 12 4.39 -4.12 2.88
N VAL A 13 5.66 -4.34 3.18
CA VAL A 13 6.52 -3.32 3.79
C VAL A 13 6.65 -2.11 2.86
N VAL A 14 6.92 -2.33 1.57
CA VAL A 14 7.00 -1.25 0.57
C VAL A 14 5.68 -0.49 0.47
N LEU A 15 4.54 -1.20 0.42
CA LEU A 15 3.21 -0.59 0.36
C LEU A 15 2.94 0.27 1.60
N CYS A 16 3.23 -0.24 2.80
CA CYS A 16 3.09 0.49 4.05
C CYS A 16 3.93 1.77 4.11
N VAL A 17 5.17 1.72 3.61
CA VAL A 17 6.05 2.90 3.57
C VAL A 17 5.53 3.92 2.56
N ALA A 18 5.16 3.48 1.35
CA ALA A 18 4.67 4.37 0.30
C ALA A 18 3.34 5.04 0.68
N VAL A 19 2.38 4.26 1.18
CA VAL A 19 1.07 4.77 1.60
C VAL A 19 1.18 5.63 2.86
N GLY A 20 2.02 5.23 3.83
CA GLY A 20 2.34 6.04 5.01
C GLY A 20 2.92 7.40 4.63
N TRP A 21 3.84 7.43 3.67
CA TRP A 21 4.39 8.68 3.13
C TRP A 21 3.29 9.55 2.48
N LEU A 22 2.43 8.96 1.64
CA LEU A 22 1.32 9.67 1.02
C LEU A 22 0.35 10.26 2.05
N LEU A 23 0.07 9.56 3.15
CA LEU A 23 -0.76 10.04 4.25
C LEU A 23 -0.14 11.24 4.98
N CYS A 24 1.19 11.29 5.07
CA CYS A 24 1.93 12.42 5.66
C CYS A 24 1.90 13.69 4.79
N LEU A 25 1.52 13.61 3.51
CA LEU A 25 1.46 14.77 2.63
C LEU A 25 0.35 15.74 3.05
N ARG A 26 0.74 17.00 3.26
CA ARG A 26 -0.19 18.10 3.57
C ARG A 26 -0.97 18.49 2.30
N GLY A 27 -2.27 18.77 2.47
CA GLY A 27 -3.13 19.22 1.37
C GLY A 27 -3.86 18.11 0.60
N GLN A 28 -3.72 16.84 0.99
CA GLN A 28 -4.55 15.77 0.40
C GLN A 28 -6.04 15.91 0.78
N PRO A 29 -6.97 15.69 -0.17
CA PRO A 29 -8.40 15.64 0.12
C PRO A 29 -8.75 14.56 1.16
N ARG A 30 -9.77 14.81 1.99
CA ARG A 30 -10.21 13.88 3.04
C ARG A 30 -10.56 12.49 2.49
N VAL A 31 -11.19 12.41 1.33
CA VAL A 31 -11.55 11.15 0.67
C VAL A 31 -10.30 10.29 0.42
N TRP A 32 -9.24 10.87 -0.10
CA TRP A 32 -7.99 10.15 -0.36
C TRP A 32 -7.29 9.71 0.91
N ARG A 33 -7.39 10.48 2.00
CA ARG A 33 -6.88 10.04 3.31
C ARG A 33 -7.61 8.81 3.84
N VAL A 34 -8.93 8.71 3.63
CA VAL A 34 -9.70 7.53 4.02
C VAL A 34 -9.28 6.33 3.18
N VAL A 35 -9.21 6.47 1.85
CA VAL A 35 -8.78 5.39 0.95
C VAL A 35 -7.37 4.90 1.30
N LEU A 36 -6.41 5.81 1.43
CA LEU A 36 -5.04 5.47 1.81
C LEU A 36 -4.97 4.86 3.22
N GLY A 37 -5.79 5.34 4.15
CA GLY A 37 -5.90 4.77 5.49
C GLY A 37 -6.40 3.31 5.46
N MET A 38 -7.39 2.99 4.63
CA MET A 38 -7.87 1.62 4.45
C MET A 38 -6.78 0.72 3.84
N ILE A 39 -6.05 1.22 2.83
CA ILE A 39 -4.94 0.48 2.23
C ILE A 39 -3.84 0.24 3.28
N GLN A 40 -3.47 1.26 4.06
CA GLN A 40 -2.48 1.14 5.13
C GLN A 40 -2.89 0.12 6.18
N PHE A 41 -4.15 0.17 6.63
CA PHE A 41 -4.66 -0.76 7.63
C PHE A 41 -4.65 -2.20 7.11
N GLY A 42 -5.11 -2.43 5.88
CA GLY A 42 -5.06 -3.75 5.25
C GLY A 42 -3.63 -4.28 5.11
N ALA A 43 -2.70 -3.42 4.72
CA ALA A 43 -1.30 -3.81 4.57
C ALA A 43 -0.65 -4.18 5.92
N LEU A 44 -0.93 -3.40 6.98
CA LEU A 44 -0.48 -3.71 8.33
C LEU A 44 -1.11 -4.99 8.85
N TRP A 45 -2.41 -5.21 8.62
CA TRP A 45 -3.11 -6.42 9.03
C TRP A 45 -2.50 -7.67 8.38
N ASN A 46 -2.19 -7.62 7.09
CA ASN A 46 -1.52 -8.73 6.40
C ASN A 46 -0.11 -8.99 6.95
N LEU A 47 0.66 -7.94 7.28
CA LEU A 47 1.95 -8.10 7.95
C LEU A 47 1.80 -8.74 9.33
N THR A 48 0.81 -8.30 10.12
CA THR A 48 0.51 -8.92 11.42
C THR A 48 0.10 -10.39 11.27
N GLY A 49 -0.71 -10.70 10.25
CA GLY A 49 -1.10 -12.07 9.92
C GLY A 49 0.10 -12.97 9.61
N LEU A 50 1.05 -12.47 8.83
CA LEU A 50 2.23 -13.22 8.42
C LEU A 50 3.26 -13.40 9.56
N ILE A 51 3.52 -12.33 10.32
CA ILE A 51 4.57 -12.31 11.36
C ILE A 51 4.07 -12.91 12.68
N TRP A 52 2.85 -12.55 13.11
CA TRP A 52 2.39 -12.81 14.46
C TRP A 52 1.36 -13.94 14.53
N LEU A 53 0.44 -14.02 13.56
CA LEU A 53 -0.59 -15.06 13.53
C LEU A 53 -0.14 -16.34 12.80
N GLY A 54 1.00 -16.28 12.10
CA GLY A 54 1.60 -17.44 11.43
C GLY A 54 0.87 -17.88 10.17
N TYR A 55 0.10 -17.00 9.52
CA TYR A 55 -0.53 -17.30 8.23
C TYR A 55 0.54 -17.45 7.15
N SER A 56 0.74 -18.68 6.68
CA SER A 56 1.77 -19.04 5.68
C SER A 56 1.19 -19.34 4.30
N THR A 57 -0.13 -19.48 4.18
CA THR A 57 -0.80 -19.74 2.90
C THR A 57 -1.03 -18.44 2.12
N VAL A 58 -0.01 -18.01 1.39
CA VAL A 58 -0.10 -16.86 0.45
C VAL A 58 -0.42 -17.41 -0.94
N TRP A 59 -1.49 -16.88 -1.56
CA TRP A 59 -1.86 -17.31 -2.91
C TRP A 59 -0.90 -16.68 -3.94
N PRO A 60 -0.40 -17.40 -4.96
CA PRO A 60 0.62 -16.88 -5.88
C PRO A 60 0.26 -15.60 -6.64
N GLY A 61 -1.03 -15.30 -6.81
CA GLY A 61 -1.45 -14.03 -7.41
C GLY A 61 -1.47 -12.84 -6.44
N GLU A 62 -1.40 -13.06 -5.13
CA GLU A 62 -1.36 -11.95 -4.15
C GLU A 62 -0.13 -11.06 -4.32
N PRO A 63 1.11 -11.59 -4.46
CA PRO A 63 2.27 -10.75 -4.78
C PRO A 63 2.11 -9.92 -6.06
N ILE A 64 1.44 -10.46 -7.09
CA ILE A 64 1.21 -9.74 -8.35
C ILE A 64 0.29 -8.53 -8.11
N ILE A 65 -0.81 -8.76 -7.39
CA ILE A 65 -1.78 -7.72 -7.06
C ILE A 65 -1.15 -6.66 -6.15
N THR A 66 -0.48 -7.07 -5.07
CA THR A 66 0.21 -6.16 -4.15
C THR A 66 1.30 -5.38 -4.87
N GLY A 67 2.04 -6.02 -5.79
CA GLY A 67 3.01 -5.34 -6.65
C GLY A 67 2.39 -4.22 -7.49
N GLY A 68 1.19 -4.46 -8.06
CA GLY A 68 0.41 -3.43 -8.74
C GLY A 68 0.06 -2.25 -7.83
N PHE A 69 -0.39 -2.51 -6.60
CA PHE A 69 -0.66 -1.45 -5.62
C PHE A 69 0.60 -0.66 -5.24
N CYS A 70 1.74 -1.34 -5.06
CA CYS A 70 3.02 -0.70 -4.80
C CYS A 70 3.40 0.23 -5.95
N LEU A 71 3.28 -0.23 -7.21
CA LEU A 71 3.59 0.58 -8.39
C LEU A 71 2.70 1.82 -8.47
N VAL A 72 1.40 1.69 -8.18
CA VAL A 72 0.48 2.83 -8.14
C VAL A 72 0.86 3.82 -7.03
N ALA A 73 1.08 3.33 -5.80
CA ALA A 73 1.43 4.19 -4.67
C ALA A 73 2.76 4.92 -4.89
N VAL A 74 3.78 4.21 -5.38
CA VAL A 74 5.08 4.78 -5.74
C VAL A 74 4.94 5.76 -6.90
N GLY A 75 4.19 5.40 -7.95
CA GLY A 75 3.90 6.30 -9.06
C GLY A 75 3.25 7.60 -8.61
N MET A 76 2.28 7.54 -7.69
CA MET A 76 1.64 8.73 -7.12
C MET A 76 2.63 9.64 -6.37
N ILE A 77 3.66 9.07 -5.72
CA ILE A 77 4.73 9.84 -5.07
C ILE A 77 5.58 10.56 -6.13
N PHE A 78 6.01 9.85 -7.18
CA PHE A 78 6.95 10.37 -8.18
C PHE A 78 6.30 11.32 -9.18
N PHE A 79 5.11 10.99 -9.69
CA PHE A 79 4.43 11.80 -10.69
C PHE A 79 3.78 13.06 -10.10
N LYS A 80 3.75 13.21 -8.76
CA LYS A 80 3.13 14.33 -8.02
C LYS A 80 1.73 14.69 -8.54
N GLN A 81 1.03 13.73 -9.13
CA GLN A 81 -0.29 13.97 -9.68
C GLN A 81 -1.21 14.33 -8.51
N LYS A 82 -1.86 15.51 -8.61
CA LYS A 82 -2.94 15.84 -7.70
C LYS A 82 -4.01 14.77 -7.91
N LEU A 83 -4.19 13.95 -6.87
CA LEU A 83 -5.23 12.92 -6.78
C LEU A 83 -6.65 13.44 -7.05
N VAL A 84 -6.83 14.77 -7.07
CA VAL A 84 -8.01 15.43 -7.62
C VAL A 84 -7.57 16.60 -8.48
N THR A 85 -7.99 16.61 -9.75
CA THR A 85 -8.08 17.80 -10.58
C THR A 85 -9.16 18.70 -9.97
N ARG A 86 -8.81 19.61 -9.05
CA ARG A 86 -9.70 20.75 -8.82
C ARG A 86 -9.79 21.49 -10.15
N ARG A 87 -11.00 21.62 -10.69
CA ARG A 87 -11.29 22.63 -11.73
C ARG A 87 -10.78 23.96 -11.15
N ALA A 88 -9.83 24.60 -11.84
CA ALA A 88 -9.46 25.96 -11.52
C ALA A 88 -10.72 26.80 -11.75
N SER A 89 -11.39 27.15 -10.66
CA SER A 89 -12.38 28.21 -10.59
C SER A 89 -11.67 29.49 -10.24
#